data_AF-A0A418VSG4-F1
#
_entry.id   AF-A0A418VSG4-F1
#
_cell.length_a   1.000
_cell.length_b   1.000
_cell.length_c   1.000
_cell.angle_alpha   90.00
_cell.angle_beta   90.00
_cell.angle_gamma   90.00
#
_symmetry.space_group_name_H-M   'P 1'
#
loop_
_entity.id
_entity.type
_entity.pdbx_description
1 polymer ?
#
loop_
_entity_poly.entity_id
_entity_poly.type
_entity_poly.pdbx_seq_one_letter_code
_entity_poly.pdbx_strand_id
1 'polypeptide(L)'
;MSGDDNPSLTQAGAAQRTGAYRAAGGTTTMAALALVAAVTSSFWSPPLFKLLHLRTPAAATTARQDVDIGRLNQSVADLERKLAEVNANLVKAQQDSAAAKTAQAAAESRVGLVALVQLQSALRRPGPFDVELALVRASNRDLGPLAPALEALDKQASTGILVGSQLRTEFNELADELTRRDYKVIPIAWMNSLLGRPAPGAEPAGVFPPVERASVLADRVKDRLGSNDLSGAVNELASMSGDAAALVEPWVNEVRARIAADTAITKLGDRIAATLARP
;
A
#
# COMPACT_ATOMS: atom_id res chain seq x y z
N MET A 1 -3.33 47.87 13.73
CA MET A 1 -2.45 48.81 13.01
C MET A 1 -2.61 48.51 11.54
N SER A 2 -3.12 49.50 10.81
CA SER A 2 -3.13 49.67 9.34
C SER A 2 -3.75 48.52 8.53
N GLY A 3 -4.93 48.64 7.93
CA GLY A 3 -5.52 49.83 7.31
C GLY A 3 -5.05 49.91 5.86
N ASP A 4 -6.01 49.73 4.94
CA ASP A 4 -6.07 50.18 3.53
C ASP A 4 -7.09 49.25 2.82
N ASP A 5 -8.39 49.53 2.85
CA ASP A 5 -9.12 50.59 2.12
C ASP A 5 -8.86 50.57 0.60
N ASN A 6 -9.80 50.00 -0.16
CA ASN A 6 -10.38 50.63 -1.36
C ASN A 6 -11.53 49.81 -1.99
N PRO A 7 -12.45 50.44 -2.74
CA PRO A 7 -13.83 50.55 -2.29
C PRO A 7 -14.86 49.96 -3.26
N SER A 8 -16.02 49.68 -2.69
CA SER A 8 -17.29 49.48 -3.38
C SER A 8 -17.73 50.75 -4.12
N LEU A 9 -17.93 50.66 -5.44
CA LEU A 9 -18.68 51.63 -6.21
C LEU A 9 -20.02 51.04 -6.64
N THR A 10 -20.97 51.15 -5.72
CA THR A 10 -22.39 51.28 -6.03
C THR A 10 -22.63 52.72 -6.48
N GLN A 11 -23.09 52.94 -7.71
CA GLN A 11 -23.73 54.20 -8.06
C GLN A 11 -24.99 53.94 -8.89
N ALA A 12 -26.10 53.89 -8.17
CA ALA A 12 -27.41 54.26 -8.68
C ALA A 12 -27.49 55.79 -8.75
N GLY A 13 -28.22 56.34 -9.72
CA GLY A 13 -28.47 57.78 -9.72
C GLY A 13 -29.00 58.33 -11.05
N ALA A 14 -30.30 58.19 -11.25
CA ALA A 14 -31.07 58.98 -12.20
C ALA A 14 -30.89 60.48 -11.95
N ALA A 15 -30.86 61.28 -13.01
CA ALA A 15 -31.33 62.67 -12.96
C ALA A 15 -31.63 63.20 -14.37
N GLN A 16 -32.92 63.20 -14.70
CA GLN A 16 -33.50 64.14 -15.67
C GLN A 16 -33.05 65.56 -15.33
N ARG A 17 -32.51 66.29 -16.31
CA ARG A 17 -32.54 67.75 -16.33
C ARG A 17 -33.31 68.21 -17.56
N THR A 18 -34.60 68.41 -17.32
CA THR A 18 -35.50 69.22 -18.12
C THR A 18 -35.06 70.68 -18.04
N GLY A 19 -34.36 71.15 -19.07
CA GLY A 19 -34.11 72.57 -19.32
C GLY A 19 -35.17 73.10 -20.28
N ALA A 20 -36.16 73.79 -19.73
CA ALA A 20 -37.18 74.49 -20.48
C ALA A 20 -36.60 75.73 -21.18
N TYR A 21 -36.66 75.77 -22.51
CA TYR A 21 -36.62 77.02 -23.27
C TYR A 21 -38.03 77.31 -23.78
N ARG A 22 -38.69 78.25 -23.11
CA ARG A 22 -39.99 78.79 -23.50
C ARG A 22 -39.77 79.99 -24.42
N ALA A 23 -40.28 79.85 -25.64
CA ALA A 23 -40.96 80.82 -26.46
C ALA A 23 -40.28 82.16 -26.80
N ALA A 24 -40.06 82.36 -28.10
CA ALA A 24 -40.51 83.58 -28.76
C ALA A 24 -40.99 83.26 -30.20
N GLY A 25 -42.31 83.36 -30.37
CA GLY A 25 -43.03 83.76 -31.58
C GLY A 25 -42.60 83.24 -32.96
N GLY A 26 -43.41 82.34 -33.50
CA GLY A 26 -43.67 82.26 -34.94
C GLY A 26 -42.98 81.10 -35.65
N THR A 27 -43.77 80.10 -36.08
CA THR A 27 -43.57 79.16 -37.21
C THR A 27 -44.16 77.77 -36.91
N THR A 28 -45.43 77.72 -36.47
CA THR A 28 -46.15 76.46 -36.22
C THR A 28 -46.46 75.66 -37.49
N THR A 29 -46.21 76.20 -38.69
CA THR A 29 -46.38 75.48 -39.97
C THR A 29 -45.15 74.70 -40.42
N MET A 30 -43.94 75.02 -39.93
CA MET A 30 -42.71 74.30 -40.30
C MET A 30 -42.40 73.09 -39.41
N ALA A 31 -42.85 73.09 -38.16
CA ALA A 31 -42.60 71.99 -37.23
C ALA A 31 -43.40 70.71 -37.56
N ALA A 32 -44.61 70.84 -38.11
CA ALA A 32 -45.42 69.70 -38.53
C ALA A 32 -44.78 68.96 -39.73
N LEU A 33 -44.14 69.69 -40.65
CA LEU A 33 -43.40 69.07 -41.76
C LEU A 33 -42.12 68.38 -41.30
N ALA A 34 -41.43 68.89 -40.29
CA ALA A 34 -40.24 68.26 -39.74
C ALA A 34 -40.55 66.95 -38.99
N LEU A 35 -41.69 66.87 -38.28
CA LEU A 35 -42.08 65.67 -37.54
C LEU A 35 -42.64 64.58 -38.46
N VAL A 36 -43.36 64.96 -39.52
CA VAL A 36 -43.77 64.05 -40.59
C VAL A 36 -42.54 63.55 -41.38
N ALA A 37 -41.55 64.40 -41.65
CA ALA A 37 -40.30 63.99 -42.28
C ALA A 37 -39.47 63.05 -41.37
N ALA A 38 -39.41 63.30 -40.06
CA ALA A 38 -38.69 62.43 -39.13
C ALA A 38 -39.35 61.03 -39.02
N VAL A 39 -40.68 60.96 -38.94
CA VAL A 39 -41.42 59.69 -38.82
C VAL A 39 -41.48 58.91 -40.14
N THR A 40 -41.43 59.60 -41.29
CA THR A 40 -41.39 58.93 -42.61
C THR A 40 -39.97 58.70 -43.15
N SER A 41 -38.93 59.29 -42.56
CA SER A 41 -37.52 59.13 -42.99
C SER A 41 -37.02 57.68 -42.93
N SER A 42 -37.53 56.86 -42.01
CA SER A 42 -37.22 55.42 -41.93
C SER A 42 -37.73 54.65 -43.16
N PHE A 43 -38.73 55.16 -43.86
CA PHE A 43 -39.35 54.49 -45.02
C PHE A 43 -38.74 54.94 -46.36
N TRP A 44 -38.19 56.16 -46.44
CA TRP A 44 -37.65 56.74 -47.68
C TRP A 44 -36.12 56.79 -47.76
N SER A 45 -35.42 56.45 -46.68
CA SER A 45 -33.95 56.42 -46.69
C SER A 45 -33.33 55.35 -47.60
N PRO A 46 -33.85 54.10 -47.74
CA PRO A 46 -33.16 53.06 -48.50
C PRO A 46 -32.96 53.35 -50.00
N PRO A 47 -33.94 53.88 -50.75
CA PRO A 47 -33.76 54.14 -52.19
C PRO A 47 -32.90 55.38 -52.48
N LEU A 48 -32.92 56.42 -51.63
CA LEU A 48 -32.13 57.64 -51.83
C LEU A 48 -30.65 57.45 -51.50
N PHE A 49 -30.30 56.66 -50.47
CA PHE A 49 -28.90 56.34 -50.16
C PHE A 49 -28.22 55.49 -51.25
N LYS A 50 -28.98 54.63 -51.94
CA LYS A 50 -28.50 53.87 -53.11
C LYS A 50 -28.16 54.76 -54.31
N LEU A 51 -28.94 55.82 -54.54
CA LEU A 51 -28.71 56.72 -55.68
C LEU A 51 -27.49 57.62 -55.49
N LEU A 52 -27.14 57.94 -54.24
CA LEU A 52 -26.05 58.86 -53.89
C LEU A 52 -24.72 58.17 -53.51
N HIS A 53 -24.61 56.83 -53.58
CA HIS A 53 -23.40 56.08 -53.19
C HIS A 53 -22.87 56.39 -51.77
N LEU A 54 -23.69 56.99 -50.91
CA LEU A 54 -23.29 57.33 -49.55
C LEU A 54 -23.45 56.09 -48.67
N ARG A 55 -22.33 55.45 -48.31
CA ARG A 55 -22.30 54.40 -47.29
C ARG A 55 -22.87 54.97 -45.98
N THR A 56 -23.97 54.40 -45.51
CA THR A 56 -24.54 54.78 -44.21
C THR A 56 -23.58 54.37 -43.08
N PRO A 57 -23.36 55.21 -42.05
CA PRO A 57 -22.53 54.85 -40.91
C PRO A 57 -23.08 53.62 -40.16
N ALA A 58 -24.40 53.41 -40.21
CA ALA A 58 -25.07 52.22 -39.67
C ALA A 58 -24.63 50.91 -40.35
N ALA A 59 -24.48 50.88 -41.67
CA ALA A 59 -23.99 49.70 -42.39
C ALA A 59 -22.52 49.40 -42.08
N ALA A 60 -21.71 50.44 -41.85
CA ALA A 60 -20.32 50.29 -41.42
C ALA A 60 -20.21 49.76 -39.97
N THR A 61 -21.14 50.11 -39.08
CA THR A 61 -21.20 49.54 -37.72
C THR A 61 -21.71 48.10 -37.70
N THR A 62 -22.69 47.75 -38.54
CA THR A 62 -23.18 46.36 -38.66
C THR A 62 -22.12 45.43 -39.25
N ALA A 63 -21.42 45.88 -40.30
CA ALA A 63 -20.31 45.12 -40.88
C ALA A 63 -19.15 44.87 -39.90
N ARG A 64 -18.91 45.79 -38.95
CA ARG A 64 -17.93 45.58 -37.87
C ARG A 64 -18.41 44.53 -36.86
N GLN A 65 -19.68 44.59 -36.47
CA GLN A 65 -20.28 43.59 -35.58
C GLN A 65 -20.26 42.18 -36.19
N ASP A 66 -20.52 42.04 -37.49
CA ASP A 66 -20.46 40.74 -38.18
C ASP A 66 -19.03 40.16 -38.19
N VAL A 67 -18.01 41.01 -38.36
CA VAL A 67 -16.60 40.61 -38.30
C VAL A 67 -16.21 40.20 -36.87
N ASP A 68 -16.70 40.92 -35.86
CA ASP A 68 -16.43 40.62 -34.45
C ASP A 68 -17.14 39.32 -34.02
N ILE A 69 -18.38 39.08 -34.46
CA ILE A 69 -19.10 37.81 -34.24
C ILE A 69 -18.38 36.66 -34.94
N GLY A 70 -17.90 36.85 -36.16
CA GLY A 70 -17.11 35.85 -36.88
C GLY A 70 -15.80 35.50 -36.16
N ARG A 71 -15.09 36.51 -35.63
CA ARG A 71 -13.87 36.31 -34.81
C ARG A 71 -14.17 35.60 -33.50
N LEU A 72 -15.29 35.94 -32.84
CA LEU A 72 -15.68 35.31 -31.60
C LEU A 72 -16.02 33.84 -31.83
N ASN A 73 -16.79 33.53 -32.87
CA ASN A 73 -17.09 32.15 -33.26
C ASN A 73 -15.83 31.34 -33.60
N GLN A 74 -14.87 31.96 -34.30
CA GLN A 74 -13.57 31.33 -34.56
C GLN A 74 -12.80 31.06 -33.26
N SER A 75 -12.80 32.01 -32.32
CA SER A 75 -12.13 31.85 -31.03
C SER A 75 -12.77 30.76 -30.16
N VAL A 76 -14.11 30.61 -30.21
CA VAL A 76 -14.84 29.54 -29.52
C VAL A 76 -14.48 28.19 -30.14
N ALA A 77 -14.49 28.07 -31.47
CA ALA A 77 -14.10 26.83 -32.15
C ALA A 77 -12.63 26.44 -31.87
N ASP A 78 -11.73 27.40 -31.79
CA ASP A 78 -10.33 27.15 -31.44
C ASP A 78 -10.17 26.78 -29.96
N LEU A 79 -10.95 27.38 -29.05
CA LEU A 79 -11.00 26.99 -27.64
C LEU A 79 -11.56 25.57 -27.47
N GLU A 80 -12.61 25.20 -28.20
CA GLU A 80 -13.18 23.85 -28.20
C GLU A 80 -12.16 22.81 -28.68
N ARG A 81 -11.41 23.10 -29.77
CA ARG A 81 -10.32 22.23 -30.22
C ARG A 81 -9.22 22.10 -29.17
N LYS A 82 -8.77 23.20 -28.58
CA LYS A 82 -7.75 23.19 -27.52
C LYS A 82 -8.23 22.43 -26.29
N LEU A 83 -9.50 22.56 -25.91
CA LEU A 83 -10.08 21.82 -24.78
C LEU A 83 -10.11 20.32 -25.09
N ALA A 84 -10.50 19.93 -26.30
CA ALA A 84 -10.48 18.54 -26.73
C ALA A 84 -9.06 17.96 -26.74
N GLU A 85 -8.07 18.72 -27.21
CA GLU A 85 -6.66 18.34 -27.23
C GLU A 85 -6.08 18.21 -25.81
N VAL A 86 -6.35 19.16 -24.92
CA VAL A 86 -5.94 19.09 -23.51
C VAL A 86 -6.58 17.89 -22.82
N ASN A 87 -7.88 17.62 -23.06
CA ASN A 87 -8.55 16.46 -22.49
C ASN A 87 -7.96 15.14 -23.01
N ALA A 88 -7.65 15.05 -24.30
CA ALA A 88 -6.99 13.89 -24.89
C ALA A 88 -5.58 13.69 -24.30
N ASN A 89 -4.81 14.77 -24.13
CA ASN A 89 -3.49 14.73 -23.52
C ASN A 89 -3.56 14.35 -22.03
N LEU A 90 -4.57 14.79 -21.30
CA LEU A 90 -4.79 14.41 -19.90
C LEU A 90 -5.11 12.92 -19.78
N VAL A 91 -6.01 12.38 -20.62
CA VAL A 91 -6.32 10.95 -20.65
C VAL A 91 -5.07 10.13 -20.96
N LYS A 92 -4.27 10.57 -21.94
CA LYS A 92 -3.00 9.91 -22.30
C LYS A 92 -2.00 9.96 -21.14
N ALA A 93 -1.81 11.12 -20.50
CA ALA A 93 -0.93 11.25 -19.34
C ALA A 93 -1.38 10.39 -18.15
N GLN A 94 -2.69 10.25 -17.93
CA GLN A 94 -3.24 9.35 -16.92
C GLN A 94 -2.95 7.88 -17.24
N GLN A 95 -3.09 7.47 -18.51
CA GLN A 95 -2.75 6.13 -18.97
C GLN A 95 -1.24 5.83 -18.83
N ASP A 96 -0.39 6.76 -19.25
CA ASP A 96 1.06 6.64 -19.14
C ASP A 96 1.50 6.57 -17.65
N SER A 97 0.88 7.38 -16.78
CA SER A 97 1.11 7.30 -15.34
C SER A 97 0.63 5.97 -14.74
N ALA A 98 -0.50 5.42 -15.20
CA ALA A 98 -0.99 4.13 -14.72
C ALA A 98 -0.04 3.00 -15.16
N ALA A 99 0.40 3.02 -16.41
CA ALA A 99 1.37 2.06 -16.95
C ALA A 99 2.74 2.15 -16.27
N ALA A 100 3.21 3.37 -15.95
CA ALA A 100 4.45 3.56 -15.20
C ALA A 100 4.36 2.99 -13.78
N LYS A 101 3.22 3.18 -13.10
CA LYS A 101 2.98 2.63 -11.76
C LYS A 101 2.93 1.10 -11.77
N THR A 102 2.27 0.49 -12.75
CA THR A 102 2.22 -0.98 -12.86
C THR A 102 3.61 -1.55 -13.18
N ALA A 103 4.35 -0.93 -14.09
CA ALA A 103 5.72 -1.33 -14.39
C ALA A 103 6.65 -1.21 -13.17
N GLN A 104 6.51 -0.15 -12.38
CA GLN A 104 7.26 0.04 -11.13
C GLN A 104 6.91 -1.04 -10.10
N ALA A 105 5.63 -1.32 -9.86
CA ALA A 105 5.20 -2.37 -8.93
C ALA A 105 5.71 -3.76 -9.34
N ALA A 106 5.74 -4.05 -10.64
CA ALA A 106 6.31 -5.29 -11.17
C ALA A 106 7.83 -5.36 -10.97
N ALA A 107 8.56 -4.25 -11.14
CA ALA A 107 10.00 -4.19 -10.87
C ALA A 107 10.30 -4.40 -9.39
N GLU A 108 9.56 -3.75 -8.50
CA GLU A 108 9.69 -3.91 -7.04
C GLU A 108 9.42 -5.36 -6.61
N SER A 109 8.39 -6.00 -7.16
CA SER A 109 8.07 -7.41 -6.89
C SER A 109 9.17 -8.37 -7.33
N ARG A 110 9.85 -8.10 -8.46
CA ARG A 110 11.01 -8.90 -8.92
C ARG A 110 12.20 -8.75 -8.00
N VAL A 111 12.49 -7.53 -7.53
CA VAL A 111 13.55 -7.29 -6.55
C VAL A 111 13.24 -8.01 -5.23
N GLY A 112 11.98 -7.97 -4.78
CA GLY A 112 11.50 -8.72 -3.62
C GLY A 112 11.70 -10.24 -3.76
N LEU A 113 11.44 -10.80 -4.94
CA LEU A 113 11.67 -12.22 -5.22
C LEU A 113 13.15 -12.59 -5.13
N VAL A 114 14.04 -11.77 -5.70
CA VAL A 114 15.49 -11.99 -5.60
C VAL A 114 15.94 -11.93 -4.14
N ALA A 115 15.47 -10.95 -3.37
CA ALA A 115 15.76 -10.84 -1.95
C ALA A 115 15.28 -12.08 -1.16
N LEU A 116 14.10 -12.59 -1.47
CA LEU A 116 13.56 -13.82 -0.87
C LEU A 116 14.44 -15.04 -1.17
N VAL A 117 14.88 -15.21 -2.43
CA VAL A 117 15.75 -16.32 -2.83
C VAL A 117 17.10 -16.24 -2.11
N GLN A 118 17.65 -15.03 -1.94
CA GLN A 118 18.88 -14.83 -1.17
C GLN A 118 18.69 -15.19 0.31
N LEU A 119 17.60 -14.75 0.94
CA LEU A 119 17.28 -15.13 2.31
C LEU A 119 17.09 -16.66 2.45
N GLN A 120 16.41 -17.30 1.50
CA GLN A 120 16.23 -18.75 1.50
C GLN A 120 17.58 -19.48 1.35
N SER A 121 18.49 -18.95 0.54
CA SER A 121 19.85 -19.47 0.40
C SER A 121 20.65 -19.32 1.69
N ALA A 122 20.55 -18.16 2.35
CA ALA A 122 21.21 -17.90 3.63
C ALA A 122 20.70 -18.85 4.72
N LEU A 123 19.39 -19.07 4.85
CA LEU A 123 18.78 -19.96 5.84
C LEU A 123 19.03 -21.47 5.60
N ARG A 124 19.54 -21.84 4.42
CA ARG A 124 20.05 -23.19 4.15
C ARG A 124 21.46 -23.41 4.70
N ARG A 125 22.12 -22.35 5.16
CA ARG A 125 23.45 -22.40 5.76
C ARG A 125 23.36 -22.03 7.23
N PRO A 126 24.15 -22.70 8.09
CA PRO A 126 24.30 -22.27 9.47
C PRO A 126 25.23 -21.07 9.50
N GLY A 127 24.65 -19.87 9.53
CA GLY A 127 25.40 -18.62 9.55
C GLY A 127 24.49 -17.40 9.66
N PRO A 128 25.09 -16.22 9.89
CA PRO A 128 24.35 -14.97 9.96
C PRO A 128 23.65 -14.67 8.63
N PHE A 129 22.47 -14.05 8.70
CA PHE A 129 21.62 -13.69 7.57
C PHE A 129 21.00 -12.29 7.71
N ASP A 130 21.64 -11.42 8.50
CA ASP A 130 21.23 -10.06 8.80
C ASP A 130 21.14 -9.19 7.53
N VAL A 131 22.10 -9.36 6.61
CA VAL A 131 22.16 -8.63 5.35
C VAL A 131 20.96 -8.98 4.46
N GLU A 132 20.66 -10.27 4.33
CA GLU A 132 19.55 -10.78 3.52
C GLU A 132 18.20 -10.39 4.13
N LEU A 133 18.08 -10.43 5.45
CA LEU A 133 16.88 -9.99 6.16
C LEU A 133 16.64 -8.48 5.96
N ALA A 134 17.69 -7.66 6.04
CA ALA A 134 17.61 -6.23 5.73
C ALA A 134 17.22 -5.98 4.27
N LEU A 135 17.74 -6.76 3.33
CA LEU A 135 17.39 -6.66 1.91
C LEU A 135 15.91 -7.01 1.66
N VAL A 136 15.39 -8.03 2.34
CA VAL A 136 13.97 -8.40 2.25
C VAL A 136 13.07 -7.27 2.77
N ARG A 137 13.45 -6.61 3.87
CA ARG A 137 12.70 -5.46 4.39
C ARG A 137 12.78 -4.25 3.47
N ALA A 138 13.95 -3.97 2.90
CA ALA A 138 14.14 -2.84 2.00
C ALA A 138 13.36 -3.01 0.68
N SER A 139 13.25 -4.25 0.18
CA SER A 139 12.55 -4.58 -1.07
C SER A 139 11.04 -4.74 -0.90
N ASN A 140 10.56 -5.06 0.30
CA ASN A 140 9.13 -5.22 0.59
C ASN A 140 8.67 -4.14 1.57
N ARG A 141 8.31 -2.95 1.06
CA ARG A 141 7.92 -1.81 1.90
C ARG A 141 6.60 -2.02 2.67
N ASP A 142 5.71 -2.85 2.14
CA ASP A 142 4.47 -3.24 2.81
C ASP A 142 4.61 -4.69 3.30
N LEU A 143 5.12 -4.84 4.51
CA LEU A 143 5.21 -6.15 5.17
C LEU A 143 3.89 -6.56 5.83
N GLY A 144 2.98 -5.60 6.10
CA GLY A 144 1.68 -5.83 6.74
C GLY A 144 1.73 -6.88 7.87
N PRO A 145 0.98 -7.99 7.78
CA PRO A 145 0.95 -9.03 8.81
C PRO A 145 2.25 -9.87 8.92
N LEU A 146 3.20 -9.72 8.00
CA LEU A 146 4.48 -10.44 8.01
C LEU A 146 5.58 -9.71 8.79
N ALA A 147 5.39 -8.44 9.10
CA ALA A 147 6.34 -7.67 9.92
C ALA A 147 6.72 -8.39 11.24
N PRO A 148 5.77 -8.84 12.09
CA PRO A 148 6.12 -9.52 13.34
C PRO A 148 6.82 -10.87 13.13
N ALA A 149 6.53 -11.57 12.03
CA ALA A 149 7.20 -12.82 11.71
C ALA A 149 8.68 -12.61 11.33
N LEU A 150 8.99 -11.50 10.65
CA LEU A 150 10.37 -11.11 10.33
C LEU A 150 11.10 -10.54 11.54
N GLU A 151 10.43 -9.81 12.43
CA GLU A 151 11.01 -9.33 13.70
C GLU A 151 11.42 -10.48 14.62
N ALA A 152 10.65 -11.57 14.66
CA ALA A 152 11.03 -12.75 15.43
C ALA A 152 12.39 -13.33 15.00
N LEU A 153 12.73 -13.19 13.71
CA LEU A 153 13.99 -13.68 13.13
C LEU A 153 15.19 -12.78 13.44
N ASP A 154 14.99 -11.51 13.80
CA ASP A 154 16.11 -10.59 14.10
C ASP A 154 16.99 -11.09 15.23
N LYS A 155 16.40 -11.72 16.24
CA LYS A 155 17.12 -12.24 17.40
C LYS A 155 18.14 -13.30 17.01
N GLN A 156 17.89 -14.03 15.92
CA GLN A 156 18.70 -15.13 15.41
C GLN A 156 19.48 -14.75 14.16
N ALA A 157 19.27 -13.55 13.61
CA ALA A 157 19.90 -13.10 12.37
C ALA A 157 21.43 -13.01 12.49
N SER A 158 21.94 -12.69 13.69
CA SER A 158 23.38 -12.57 13.96
C SER A 158 24.08 -13.90 14.27
N THR A 159 23.37 -14.84 14.88
CA THR A 159 23.89 -16.17 15.24
C THR A 159 23.67 -17.21 14.14
N GLY A 160 22.67 -16.98 13.29
CA GLY A 160 22.15 -17.98 12.38
C GLY A 160 21.12 -18.90 13.04
N ILE A 161 20.47 -19.71 12.22
CA ILE A 161 19.54 -20.77 12.64
C ILE A 161 20.13 -22.11 12.21
N LEU A 162 20.11 -23.09 13.11
CA LEU A 162 20.61 -24.43 12.82
C LEU A 162 19.84 -25.07 11.65
N VAL A 163 20.58 -25.81 10.82
CA VAL A 163 20.01 -26.58 9.71
C VAL A 163 19.56 -27.97 10.18
N GLY A 164 18.63 -28.59 9.46
CA GLY A 164 18.04 -29.87 9.86
C GLY A 164 19.06 -31.01 10.08
N SER A 165 20.23 -30.98 9.44
CA SER A 165 21.32 -31.93 9.71
C SER A 165 22.01 -31.68 11.06
N GLN A 166 22.21 -30.41 11.43
CA GLN A 166 22.78 -30.03 12.73
C GLN A 166 21.80 -30.30 13.85
N LEU A 167 20.52 -29.91 13.68
CA LEU A 167 19.47 -30.21 14.65
C LEU A 167 19.38 -31.71 14.94
N ARG A 168 19.53 -32.56 13.92
CA ARG A 168 19.62 -34.02 14.10
C ARG A 168 20.86 -34.47 14.87
N THR A 169 22.00 -33.87 14.58
CA THR A 169 23.27 -34.21 15.24
C THR A 169 23.22 -33.85 16.72
N GLU A 170 22.81 -32.62 17.05
CA GLU A 170 22.64 -32.17 18.43
C GLU A 170 21.58 -33.00 19.17
N PHE A 171 20.47 -33.34 18.50
CA PHE A 171 19.46 -34.20 19.12
C PHE A 171 19.99 -35.60 19.43
N ASN A 172 20.83 -36.18 18.58
CA ASN A 172 21.41 -37.49 18.85
C ASN A 172 22.28 -37.48 20.11
N GLU A 173 23.08 -36.42 20.31
CA GLU A 173 23.88 -36.25 21.52
C GLU A 173 22.99 -36.10 22.78
N LEU A 174 21.91 -35.31 22.68
CA LEU A 174 20.91 -35.16 23.75
C LEU A 174 20.18 -36.47 24.05
N ALA A 175 19.81 -37.24 23.02
CA ALA A 175 19.14 -38.52 23.17
C ALA A 175 20.02 -39.55 23.90
N ASP A 176 21.32 -39.56 23.63
CA ASP A 176 22.27 -40.42 24.34
C ASP A 176 22.43 -40.00 25.80
N GLU A 177 22.35 -38.70 26.10
CA GLU A 177 22.34 -38.21 27.48
C GLU A 177 21.03 -38.56 28.21
N LEU A 178 19.87 -38.36 27.57
CA LEU A 178 18.56 -38.76 28.11
C LEU A 178 18.54 -40.25 28.44
N THR A 179 19.01 -41.09 27.51
CA THR A 179 19.10 -42.54 27.69
C THR A 179 20.01 -42.90 28.87
N ARG A 180 21.19 -42.27 28.97
CA ARG A 180 22.12 -42.50 30.09
C ARG A 180 21.53 -42.10 31.45
N ARG A 181 20.73 -41.03 31.52
CA ARG A 181 20.06 -40.60 32.76
C ARG A 181 18.93 -41.56 33.13
N ASP A 182 18.13 -42.01 32.16
CA ASP A 182 17.10 -43.04 32.36
C ASP A 182 17.69 -44.32 32.96
N TYR A 183 18.82 -44.80 32.42
CA TYR A 183 19.49 -46.00 32.93
C TYR A 183 20.13 -45.84 34.31
N LYS A 184 20.45 -44.62 34.79
CA LYS A 184 21.03 -44.41 36.13
C LYS A 184 19.99 -44.45 37.26
N VAL A 185 18.73 -44.15 36.97
CA VAL A 185 17.64 -44.19 37.96
C VAL A 185 17.24 -45.63 38.29
N ILE A 186 17.37 -46.55 37.33
CA ILE A 186 16.92 -47.94 37.44
C ILE A 186 17.70 -48.79 38.48
N PRO A 187 19.05 -48.77 38.54
CA PRO A 187 19.80 -49.59 39.49
C PRO A 187 19.50 -49.24 40.94
N ILE A 188 19.27 -47.97 41.26
CA ILE A 188 19.05 -47.52 42.64
C ILE A 188 17.64 -47.90 43.11
N ALA A 189 16.62 -47.70 42.26
CA ALA A 189 15.23 -48.01 42.62
C ALA A 189 15.00 -49.53 42.78
N TRP A 190 15.54 -50.34 41.87
CA TRP A 190 15.41 -51.79 41.95
C TRP A 190 16.24 -52.40 43.10
N MET A 191 17.46 -51.92 43.32
CA MET A 191 18.30 -52.40 44.42
C MET A 191 17.73 -52.01 45.80
N ASN A 192 17.11 -50.83 45.92
CA ASN A 192 16.37 -50.43 47.13
C ASN A 192 15.10 -51.27 47.36
N SER A 193 14.44 -51.70 46.28
CA SER A 193 13.28 -52.60 46.34
C SER A 193 13.66 -54.03 46.78
N LEU A 194 14.82 -54.54 46.36
CA LEU A 194 15.32 -55.86 46.77
C LEU A 194 15.84 -55.91 48.21
N LEU A 195 16.39 -54.81 48.72
CA LEU A 195 16.93 -54.73 50.08
C LEU A 195 15.86 -54.47 51.15
N GLY A 196 14.58 -54.38 50.77
CA GLY A 196 13.45 -54.24 51.69
C GLY A 196 13.55 -53.02 52.62
N ARG A 197 14.39 -52.04 52.28
CA ARG A 197 14.62 -50.85 53.10
C ARG A 197 13.74 -49.73 52.53
N PRO A 198 12.55 -49.47 53.10
CA PRO A 198 11.80 -48.28 52.72
C PRO A 198 12.69 -47.08 53.05
N ALA A 199 12.84 -46.17 52.08
CA ALA A 199 13.43 -44.88 52.37
C ALA A 199 12.64 -44.24 53.52
N PRO A 200 13.28 -43.67 54.56
CA PRO A 200 12.54 -43.06 55.67
C PRO A 200 11.74 -41.87 55.11
N GLY A 201 10.42 -42.01 55.00
CA GLY A 201 9.49 -40.97 54.52
C GLY A 201 8.72 -41.26 53.22
N ALA A 202 8.88 -42.43 52.58
CA ALA A 202 8.11 -42.76 51.37
C ALA A 202 6.89 -43.64 51.71
N GLU A 203 5.69 -43.07 51.62
CA GLU A 203 4.44 -43.84 51.52
C GLU A 203 4.50 -44.80 50.31
N PRO A 204 3.79 -45.95 50.34
CA PRO A 204 3.76 -46.88 49.22
C PRO A 204 3.09 -46.18 48.04
N ALA A 205 3.90 -45.59 47.17
CA ALA A 205 3.43 -44.94 45.97
C ALA A 205 2.70 -45.98 45.12
N GLY A 206 1.37 -45.85 45.09
CA GLY A 206 0.50 -46.57 44.19
C GLY A 206 1.02 -46.44 42.76
N VAL A 207 0.75 -47.49 41.99
CA VAL A 207 0.91 -47.60 40.54
C VAL A 207 0.85 -46.23 39.87
N PHE A 208 2.01 -45.60 39.68
CA PHE A 208 2.10 -44.48 38.75
C PHE A 208 1.74 -45.07 37.38
N PRO A 209 0.88 -44.41 36.58
CA PRO A 209 0.77 -44.77 35.17
C PRO A 209 2.19 -44.81 34.59
N PRO A 210 2.51 -45.72 33.66
CA PRO A 210 3.86 -45.81 33.12
C PRO A 210 4.19 -44.46 32.49
N VAL A 211 4.93 -43.62 33.21
CA VAL A 211 5.51 -42.41 32.65
C VAL A 211 6.41 -42.92 31.55
N GLU A 212 6.02 -42.61 30.32
CA GLU A 212 6.72 -43.11 29.15
C GLU A 212 8.19 -42.71 29.25
N ARG A 213 9.09 -43.68 29.05
CA ARG A 213 10.51 -43.48 29.27
C ARG A 213 11.03 -42.39 28.34
N ALA A 214 11.90 -41.54 28.86
CA ALA A 214 12.51 -40.48 28.06
C ALA A 214 13.26 -41.05 26.85
N SER A 215 13.84 -42.25 26.97
CA SER A 215 14.46 -42.97 25.86
C SER A 215 13.48 -43.32 24.73
N VAL A 216 12.25 -43.73 25.05
CA VAL A 216 11.22 -44.10 24.05
C VAL A 216 10.74 -42.87 23.29
N LEU A 217 10.56 -41.75 24.00
CA LEU A 217 10.26 -40.46 23.39
C LEU A 217 11.41 -39.99 22.49
N ALA A 218 12.66 -40.15 22.94
CA ALA A 218 13.82 -39.78 22.15
C ALA A 218 13.91 -40.58 20.84
N ASP A 219 13.61 -41.88 20.85
CA ASP A 219 13.58 -42.70 19.63
C ASP A 219 12.48 -42.24 18.66
N ARG A 220 11.27 -41.95 19.15
CA ARG A 220 10.21 -41.38 18.30
C ARG A 220 10.61 -40.04 17.69
N VAL A 221 11.27 -39.19 18.45
CA VAL A 221 11.76 -37.90 17.95
C VAL A 221 12.82 -38.12 16.86
N LYS A 222 13.73 -39.10 17.02
CA LYS A 222 14.70 -39.46 15.97
C LYS A 222 14.00 -39.87 14.68
N ASP A 223 12.94 -40.69 14.77
CA ASP A 223 12.14 -41.11 13.60
C ASP A 223 11.45 -39.91 12.91
N ARG A 224 10.87 -39.00 13.69
CA ARG A 224 10.26 -37.75 13.20
C ARG A 224 11.29 -36.87 12.49
N LEU A 225 12.47 -36.70 13.08
CA LEU A 225 13.56 -35.93 12.49
C LEU A 225 14.11 -36.60 11.22
N GLY A 226 14.14 -37.93 11.16
CA GLY A 226 14.47 -38.70 9.95
C GLY A 226 13.50 -38.45 8.81
N SER A 227 12.23 -38.21 9.13
CA SER A 227 11.17 -37.85 8.18
C SER A 227 11.06 -36.33 7.91
N ASN A 228 11.99 -35.53 8.44
CA ASN A 228 12.00 -34.06 8.36
C ASN A 228 10.74 -33.40 8.99
N ASP A 229 10.08 -34.08 9.93
CA ASP A 229 8.90 -33.61 10.66
C ASP A 229 9.31 -32.91 11.96
N LEU A 230 9.78 -31.65 11.83
CA LEU A 230 10.22 -30.83 12.96
C LEU A 230 9.07 -30.50 13.93
N SER A 231 7.87 -30.26 13.42
CA SER A 231 6.69 -29.95 14.23
C SER A 231 6.26 -31.17 15.06
N GLY A 232 6.25 -32.35 14.45
CA GLY A 232 6.01 -33.61 15.15
C GLY A 232 7.04 -33.87 16.24
N ALA A 233 8.33 -33.64 15.95
CA ALA A 233 9.41 -33.78 16.92
C ALA A 233 9.22 -32.90 18.18
N VAL A 234 8.86 -31.62 18.00
CA VAL A 234 8.58 -30.71 19.14
C VAL A 234 7.36 -31.15 19.93
N ASN A 235 6.31 -31.66 19.27
CA ASN A 235 5.10 -32.12 19.93
C ASN A 235 5.34 -33.38 20.79
N GLU A 236 6.17 -34.31 20.33
CA GLU A 236 6.57 -35.49 21.13
C GLU A 236 7.29 -35.06 22.42
N LEU A 237 8.23 -34.11 22.31
CA LEU A 237 8.97 -33.58 23.48
C LEU A 237 8.12 -32.72 24.41
N ALA A 238 7.00 -32.15 23.94
CA ALA A 238 6.09 -31.37 24.79
C ALA A 238 5.42 -32.21 25.89
N SER A 239 5.39 -33.54 25.72
CA SER A 239 4.91 -34.47 26.75
C SER A 239 5.95 -34.76 27.84
N MET A 240 7.22 -34.41 27.63
CA MET A 240 8.27 -34.55 28.63
C MET A 240 8.07 -33.55 29.77
N SER A 241 8.41 -33.96 30.98
CA SER A 241 8.36 -33.12 32.17
C SER A 241 9.60 -33.33 33.06
N GLY A 242 9.84 -32.39 33.97
CA GLY A 242 10.96 -32.44 34.91
C GLY A 242 12.33 -32.18 34.26
N ASP A 243 13.37 -32.77 34.82
CA ASP A 243 14.77 -32.54 34.40
C ASP A 243 15.06 -32.92 32.94
N ALA A 244 14.31 -33.88 32.40
CA ALA A 244 14.41 -34.26 30.98
C ALA A 244 13.90 -33.15 30.06
N ALA A 245 12.80 -32.48 30.43
CA ALA A 245 12.26 -31.34 29.68
C ALA A 245 13.22 -30.15 29.70
N ALA A 246 13.83 -29.86 30.85
CA ALA A 246 14.82 -28.80 30.99
C ALA A 246 16.08 -29.06 30.14
N LEU A 247 16.48 -30.32 29.97
CA LEU A 247 17.63 -30.70 29.15
C LEU A 247 17.38 -30.45 27.64
N VAL A 248 16.17 -30.71 27.16
CA VAL A 248 15.83 -30.57 25.73
C VAL A 248 15.32 -29.17 25.35
N GLU A 249 15.00 -28.33 26.33
CA GLU A 249 14.45 -26.99 26.09
C GLU A 249 15.29 -26.12 25.13
N PRO A 250 16.63 -26.04 25.25
CA PRO A 250 17.45 -25.25 24.32
C PRO A 250 17.29 -25.73 22.87
N TRP A 251 17.29 -27.05 22.67
CA TRP A 251 17.10 -27.66 21.35
C TRP A 251 15.70 -27.40 20.81
N VAL A 252 14.65 -27.52 21.64
CA VAL A 252 13.27 -27.20 21.24
C VAL A 252 13.14 -25.75 20.78
N ASN A 253 13.84 -24.82 21.44
CA ASN A 253 13.84 -23.41 21.03
C ASN A 253 14.48 -23.20 19.66
N GLU A 254 15.59 -23.89 19.36
CA GLU A 254 16.23 -23.88 18.04
C GLU A 254 15.33 -24.50 16.94
N VAL A 255 14.60 -25.57 17.25
CA VAL A 255 13.66 -26.16 16.28
C VAL A 255 12.48 -25.22 16.01
N ARG A 256 11.95 -24.56 17.05
CA ARG A 256 10.86 -23.56 16.90
C ARG A 256 11.31 -22.35 16.08
N ALA A 257 12.53 -21.88 16.31
CA ALA A 257 13.18 -20.86 15.51
C ALA A 257 13.19 -21.23 14.03
N ARG A 258 13.61 -22.47 13.73
CA ARG A 258 13.65 -22.99 12.37
C ARG A 258 12.26 -23.04 11.72
N ILE A 259 11.26 -23.56 12.43
CA ILE A 259 9.87 -23.63 11.94
C ILE A 259 9.33 -22.22 11.66
N ALA A 260 9.61 -21.25 12.54
CA ALA A 260 9.19 -19.87 12.36
C ALA A 260 9.82 -19.24 11.11
N ALA A 261 11.11 -19.49 10.87
CA ALA A 261 11.83 -19.02 9.69
C ALA A 261 11.24 -19.60 8.40
N ASP A 262 11.06 -20.92 8.35
CA ASP A 262 10.51 -21.60 7.17
C ASP A 262 9.07 -21.11 6.89
N THR A 263 8.25 -20.93 7.94
CA THR A 263 6.90 -20.37 7.81
C THR A 263 6.91 -18.93 7.29
N ALA A 264 7.83 -18.09 7.76
CA ALA A 264 7.94 -16.70 7.32
C ALA A 264 8.30 -16.62 5.83
N ILE A 265 9.26 -17.45 5.36
CA ILE A 265 9.64 -17.55 3.95
C ILE A 265 8.45 -17.98 3.10
N THR A 266 7.73 -19.03 3.48
CA THR A 266 6.57 -19.51 2.71
C THR A 266 5.52 -18.42 2.57
N LYS A 267 5.13 -17.78 3.67
CA LYS A 267 4.11 -16.71 3.62
C LYS A 267 4.56 -15.51 2.79
N LEU A 268 5.85 -15.16 2.84
CA LEU A 268 6.41 -14.08 2.02
C LEU A 268 6.42 -14.46 0.53
N GLY A 269 6.77 -15.70 0.21
CA GLY A 269 6.70 -16.26 -1.15
C GLY A 269 5.28 -16.23 -1.71
N ASP A 270 4.29 -16.68 -0.93
CA ASP A 270 2.88 -16.67 -1.32
C ASP A 270 2.38 -15.25 -1.60
N ARG A 271 2.80 -14.27 -0.78
CA ARG A 271 2.46 -12.85 -0.99
C ARG A 271 3.06 -12.30 -2.27
N ILE A 272 4.36 -12.53 -2.51
CA ILE A 272 5.05 -12.07 -3.72
C ILE A 272 4.42 -12.73 -4.96
N ALA A 273 4.12 -14.02 -4.91
CA ALA A 273 3.41 -14.72 -5.97
C ALA A 273 2.02 -14.12 -6.24
N ALA A 274 1.25 -13.82 -5.19
CA ALA A 274 -0.06 -13.19 -5.31
C ALA A 274 0.02 -11.78 -5.94
N THR A 275 1.07 -11.01 -5.64
CA THR A 275 1.29 -9.71 -6.28
C THR A 275 1.66 -9.82 -7.76
N LEU A 276 2.43 -10.84 -8.14
CA LEU A 276 2.83 -11.09 -9.53
C LEU A 276 1.70 -11.68 -10.38
N ALA A 277 0.78 -12.43 -9.78
CA ALA A 277 -0.36 -13.02 -10.46
C ALA A 277 -1.51 -12.01 -10.73
N ARG A 278 -1.46 -10.82 -10.12
CA ARG A 278 -2.44 -9.76 -10.36
C ARG A 278 -2.04 -9.00 -11.64
N PRO A 279 -2.86 -9.03 -12.71
CA PRO A 279 -2.53 -8.39 -13.99
C PRO A 279 -2.52 -6.86 -13.92
#